data_AF-A0A7L1N5E1-F1
#
_entry.id   AF-A0A7L1N5E1-F1
#
_cell.length_a   1.000
_cell.length_b   1.000
_cell.length_c   1.000
_cell.angle_alpha   90.00
_cell.angle_beta   90.00
_cell.angle_gamma   90.00
#
_symmetry.space_group_name_H-M   'P 1'
#
loop_
_entity.id
_entity.type
_entity.pdbx_description
1 polymer ?
#
loop_
_entity_poly.entity_id
_entity_poly.type
_entity_poly.pdbx_seq_one_letter_code
_entity_poly.pdbx_strand_id
1 'polypeptide(L)'
;MLGNNASRQKSCHHCKSRSGAARPDTTTIHYEKFWLYRHCSSVQQRDRQAQKAGQLFSGLLAMNVVFLGSAFISSMIFNHVAITLAEVWILLSILKVLCLCWIIYYLLGTSRQPHAVVHRDSHAGSIWIRGSVLLFSSFSILLNVFQIGYSTILIQCKSTVEILFPSIGILFICTQAFFLWHHCKDCIQVQHNFTRCGLMLTIATNLLLWLLAVTNDTLHMEIESQLREVERRFAGKAPFSHPCNETTSCTCPNTTICKIFQKGYILLYPFNTEYCLICCSVMYVMWKNVGRRISHHNVPHAKPKFKFQDVVFGPLLGAIAVVVGICVFMMYQIQATGSVPSRQVFIMYYSYYIVLLPLMSVSAVVGTIIHALEKRELDTLKNPTRSLDVILLMGAALGQIGMSYFSIVALVATDPRDLLNSLILSYSVLLIFQNITQNIFIIDGLHRQHFVSPDKEEERKEEQNHEAYEQRRVSMLELGQGIRRVSLSYIHSYSKLSWKRRALREISFFLVLCNVILWVMPTFGAHPVFENGLEKSFYGYSTWFVIVNFGLPLGVFYRMHSVGGLLEVYVTA
;
A
#
# COMPACT_ATOMS: atom_id res chain seq x y z
N MET A 1 -54.34 -29.05 -13.37
CA MET A 1 -54.43 -28.25 -12.14
C MET A 1 -53.41 -28.77 -11.14
N LEU A 2 -52.51 -27.87 -10.67
CA LEU A 2 -51.86 -27.80 -9.35
C LEU A 2 -51.15 -29.08 -8.80
N GLY A 3 -49.94 -29.05 -8.27
CA GLY A 3 -49.05 -27.95 -7.92
C GLY A 3 -47.92 -28.44 -6.98
N ASN A 4 -46.73 -27.87 -7.19
CA ASN A 4 -45.63 -27.58 -6.26
C ASN A 4 -45.30 -28.51 -5.06
N ASN A 5 -44.13 -29.16 -5.15
CA ASN A 5 -43.33 -29.59 -4.00
C ASN A 5 -42.23 -28.55 -3.72
N ALA A 6 -42.36 -27.81 -2.63
CA ALA A 6 -41.32 -26.92 -2.10
C ALA A 6 -40.68 -27.56 -0.85
N SER A 7 -39.39 -27.92 -0.95
CA SER A 7 -38.59 -28.43 0.15
C SER A 7 -38.23 -27.30 1.13
N ARG A 8 -38.85 -27.29 2.31
CA ARG A 8 -38.53 -26.40 3.43
C ARG A 8 -37.23 -26.83 4.13
N GLN A 9 -36.26 -25.93 4.16
CA GLN A 9 -35.03 -25.99 4.94
C GLN A 9 -35.35 -25.64 6.42
N LYS A 10 -35.10 -26.56 7.37
CA LYS A 10 -35.34 -26.33 8.81
C LYS A 10 -34.15 -25.61 9.46
N SER A 11 -34.42 -24.52 10.19
CA SER A 11 -33.49 -23.78 11.05
C SER A 11 -33.28 -24.52 12.38
N CYS A 12 -32.03 -24.55 12.88
CA CYS A 12 -31.66 -25.18 14.15
C CYS A 12 -31.44 -24.10 15.23
N HIS A 13 -32.45 -23.89 16.08
CA HIS A 13 -32.35 -23.05 17.28
C HIS A 13 -32.10 -23.94 18.51
N HIS A 14 -30.83 -24.18 18.88
CA HIS A 14 -30.48 -24.56 20.26
C HIS A 14 -28.97 -24.42 20.50
N CYS A 15 -28.56 -23.24 20.94
CA CYS A 15 -27.31 -23.03 21.68
C CYS A 15 -27.52 -21.87 22.64
N LYS A 16 -28.22 -22.13 23.74
CA LYS A 16 -28.21 -21.29 24.93
C LYS A 16 -28.29 -22.18 26.17
N SER A 17 -27.45 -21.84 27.15
CA SER A 17 -27.36 -22.39 28.51
C SER A 17 -26.67 -23.76 28.66
N ARG A 18 -25.50 -23.77 29.32
CA ARG A 18 -25.38 -24.21 30.72
C ARG A 18 -23.97 -23.97 31.29
N SER A 19 -23.90 -23.27 32.41
CA SER A 19 -22.82 -23.37 33.40
C SER A 19 -23.49 -23.49 34.76
N GLY A 20 -23.35 -24.66 35.41
CA GLY A 20 -23.91 -24.95 36.73
C GLY A 20 -23.43 -26.32 37.19
N ALA A 21 -22.73 -26.33 38.33
CA ALA A 21 -21.95 -27.43 38.88
C ALA A 21 -22.75 -28.65 39.36
N ALA A 22 -22.13 -29.85 39.31
CA ALA A 22 -22.45 -30.99 40.18
C ALA A 22 -21.26 -31.98 40.27
N ARG A 23 -21.12 -32.59 41.45
CA ARG A 23 -20.07 -33.50 41.97
C ARG A 23 -20.05 -34.89 41.29
N PRO A 24 -18.99 -35.71 41.46
CA PRO A 24 -18.83 -36.97 40.75
C PRO A 24 -19.52 -38.11 41.51
N ASP A 25 -20.30 -38.92 40.79
CA ASP A 25 -20.42 -40.35 41.10
C ASP A 25 -20.62 -41.14 39.80
N THR A 26 -19.86 -42.22 39.72
CA THR A 26 -19.66 -43.10 38.58
C THR A 26 -20.88 -43.96 38.28
N THR A 27 -21.42 -43.86 37.06
CA THR A 27 -21.90 -45.01 36.29
C THR A 27 -21.69 -44.73 34.80
N THR A 28 -20.85 -45.56 34.19
CA THR A 28 -20.51 -45.53 32.77
C THR A 28 -21.74 -45.86 31.92
N ILE A 29 -22.34 -44.83 31.31
CA ILE A 29 -23.26 -44.98 30.18
C ILE A 29 -22.57 -44.37 28.96
N HIS A 30 -22.25 -45.23 28.00
CA HIS A 30 -21.60 -44.87 26.74
C HIS A 30 -22.59 -44.10 25.86
N TYR A 31 -22.71 -42.78 26.07
CA TYR A 31 -23.51 -41.93 25.18
C TYR A 31 -22.79 -41.77 23.84
N GLU A 32 -23.46 -42.16 22.76
CA GLU A 32 -23.04 -41.90 21.38
C GLU A 32 -22.76 -40.41 21.15
N LYS A 33 -21.48 -40.04 21.18
CA LYS A 33 -21.03 -38.67 20.92
C LYS A 33 -20.89 -38.34 19.41
N PHE A 34 -21.46 -39.15 18.51
CA PHE A 34 -20.73 -39.42 17.26
C PHE A 34 -21.40 -39.19 15.90
N TRP A 35 -22.65 -38.73 15.81
CA TRP A 35 -23.21 -38.40 14.48
C TRP A 35 -23.31 -36.91 14.19
N LEU A 36 -23.90 -36.10 15.06
CA LEU A 36 -24.08 -34.66 14.79
C LEU A 36 -22.76 -33.87 14.78
N TYR A 37 -21.82 -34.19 15.68
CA TYR A 37 -20.50 -33.56 15.69
C TYR A 37 -19.65 -33.99 14.48
N ARG A 38 -19.74 -35.28 14.09
CA ARG A 38 -19.05 -35.81 12.91
C ARG A 38 -19.64 -35.24 11.61
N HIS A 39 -20.96 -35.06 11.53
CA HIS A 39 -21.63 -34.46 10.38
C HIS A 39 -21.38 -32.94 10.30
N CYS A 40 -21.40 -32.21 11.41
CA CYS A 40 -20.97 -30.80 11.42
C CYS A 40 -19.50 -30.65 11.03
N SER A 41 -18.62 -31.55 11.49
CA SER A 41 -17.20 -31.53 11.09
C SER A 41 -17.01 -31.85 9.61
N SER A 42 -17.80 -32.78 9.04
CA SER A 42 -17.69 -33.17 7.63
C SER A 42 -18.29 -32.11 6.69
N VAL A 43 -19.39 -31.46 7.08
CA VAL A 43 -19.96 -30.31 6.38
C VAL A 43 -18.99 -29.13 6.42
N GLN A 44 -18.42 -28.82 7.58
CA GLN A 44 -17.43 -27.75 7.70
C GLN A 44 -16.12 -28.04 6.95
N GLN A 45 -15.73 -29.32 6.85
CA GLN A 45 -14.56 -29.76 6.09
C GLN A 45 -14.83 -29.74 4.58
N ARG A 46 -16.03 -30.11 4.13
CA ARG A 46 -16.50 -29.97 2.73
C ARG A 46 -16.61 -28.49 2.32
N ASP A 47 -17.15 -27.64 3.19
CA ASP A 47 -17.21 -26.19 2.97
C ASP A 47 -15.80 -25.59 2.83
N ARG A 48 -14.85 -26.03 3.67
CA ARG A 48 -13.44 -25.62 3.56
C ARG A 48 -12.79 -26.10 2.25
N GLN A 49 -13.09 -27.32 1.80
CA GLN A 49 -12.58 -27.83 0.52
C GLN A 49 -13.19 -27.08 -0.67
N ALA A 50 -14.51 -26.84 -0.67
CA ALA A 50 -15.18 -26.04 -1.69
C ALA A 50 -14.67 -24.59 -1.71
N GLN A 51 -14.39 -24.02 -0.53
CA GLN A 51 -13.77 -22.70 -0.40
C GLN A 51 -12.38 -22.65 -1.05
N LYS A 52 -11.52 -23.63 -0.74
CA LYS A 52 -10.18 -23.75 -1.32
C LYS A 52 -10.21 -24.01 -2.83
N ALA A 53 -11.15 -24.82 -3.31
CA ALA A 53 -11.34 -25.10 -4.73
C ALA A 53 -11.79 -23.84 -5.50
N GLY A 54 -12.76 -23.09 -4.98
CA GLY A 54 -13.18 -21.81 -5.56
C GLY A 54 -12.07 -20.76 -5.52
N GLN A 55 -11.23 -20.78 -4.48
CA GLN A 55 -10.03 -19.94 -4.40
C GLN A 55 -9.02 -20.29 -5.50
N LEU A 56 -8.71 -21.57 -5.67
CA LEU A 56 -7.81 -22.07 -6.70
C LEU A 56 -8.30 -21.76 -8.11
N PHE A 57 -9.59 -22.00 -8.39
CA PHE A 57 -10.19 -21.69 -9.69
C PHE A 57 -10.11 -20.19 -10.03
N SER A 58 -10.46 -19.32 -9.08
CA SER A 58 -10.33 -17.87 -9.29
C SER A 58 -8.89 -17.42 -9.52
N GLY A 59 -7.93 -18.06 -8.85
CA GLY A 59 -6.51 -17.78 -9.04
C GLY A 59 -5.99 -18.24 -10.40
N LEU A 60 -6.40 -19.42 -10.87
CA LEU A 60 -6.06 -19.92 -12.21
C LEU A 60 -6.64 -19.03 -13.31
N LEU A 61 -7.88 -18.56 -13.16
CA LEU A 61 -8.48 -17.58 -14.07
C LEU A 61 -7.62 -16.30 -14.15
N ALA A 62 -7.30 -15.71 -12.98
CA ALA A 62 -6.46 -14.51 -12.91
C ALA A 62 -5.10 -14.72 -13.58
N MET A 63 -4.45 -15.84 -13.29
CA MET A 63 -3.14 -16.18 -13.83
C MET A 63 -3.15 -16.29 -15.36
N ASN A 64 -4.17 -16.93 -15.94
CA ASN A 64 -4.32 -17.00 -17.40
C ASN A 64 -4.53 -15.62 -18.03
N VAL A 65 -5.35 -14.77 -17.41
CA VAL A 65 -5.57 -13.39 -17.88
C VAL A 65 -4.27 -12.59 -17.81
N VAL A 66 -3.52 -12.68 -16.71
CA VAL A 66 -2.23 -12.00 -16.55
C VAL A 66 -1.21 -12.51 -17.58
N PHE A 67 -1.08 -13.82 -17.79
CA PHE A 67 -0.14 -14.34 -18.79
C PHE A 67 -0.52 -13.93 -20.21
N LEU A 68 -1.79 -14.00 -20.57
CA LEU A 68 -2.26 -13.55 -21.88
C LEU A 68 -1.95 -12.06 -22.08
N GLY A 69 -2.36 -11.20 -21.14
CA GLY A 69 -2.11 -9.76 -21.25
C GLY A 69 -0.62 -9.42 -21.25
N SER A 70 0.19 -10.11 -20.44
CA SER A 70 1.65 -9.91 -20.41
C SER A 70 2.31 -10.35 -21.71
N ALA A 71 1.80 -11.40 -22.38
CA ALA A 71 2.28 -11.82 -23.69
C ALA A 71 1.98 -10.75 -24.76
N PHE A 72 0.80 -10.12 -24.73
CA PHE A 72 0.48 -8.99 -25.61
C PHE A 72 1.39 -7.79 -25.34
N ILE A 73 1.58 -7.40 -24.08
CA ILE A 73 2.46 -6.28 -23.70
C ILE A 73 3.92 -6.57 -24.10
N SER A 74 4.41 -7.78 -23.84
CA SER A 74 5.77 -8.18 -24.22
C SER A 74 5.96 -8.20 -25.73
N SER A 75 4.96 -8.69 -26.47
CA SER A 75 5.00 -8.69 -27.95
C SER A 75 5.01 -7.26 -28.50
N MET A 76 4.27 -6.34 -27.88
CA MET A 76 4.32 -4.92 -28.22
C MET A 76 5.71 -4.32 -28.00
N ILE A 77 6.47 -4.76 -26.99
CA ILE A 77 7.83 -4.25 -26.69
C ILE A 77 8.88 -4.86 -27.64
N PHE A 78 8.83 -6.16 -27.88
CA PHE A 78 9.88 -6.86 -28.63
C PHE A 78 9.60 -6.98 -30.14
N ASN A 79 8.34 -6.83 -30.55
CA ASN A 79 7.91 -6.96 -31.94
C ASN A 79 6.83 -5.93 -32.31
N HIS A 80 7.25 -4.66 -32.36
CA HIS A 80 6.39 -3.52 -32.70
C HIS A 80 5.67 -3.62 -34.06
N VAL A 81 6.10 -4.52 -34.95
CA VAL A 81 5.50 -4.72 -36.28
C VAL A 81 4.28 -5.64 -36.21
N ALA A 82 4.30 -6.64 -35.32
CA ALA A 82 3.25 -7.65 -35.25
C ALA A 82 2.10 -7.29 -34.32
N ILE A 83 2.38 -6.61 -33.20
CA ILE A 83 1.37 -6.18 -32.24
C ILE A 83 1.52 -4.69 -31.98
N THR A 84 0.44 -3.95 -32.21
CA THR A 84 0.40 -2.49 -32.01
C THR A 84 -0.11 -2.12 -30.61
N LEU A 85 0.29 -0.94 -30.11
CA LEU A 85 -0.20 -0.40 -28.82
C LEU A 85 -1.75 -0.30 -28.78
N ALA A 86 -2.39 -0.08 -29.93
CA ALA A 86 -3.85 -0.01 -30.04
C ALA A 86 -4.53 -1.35 -29.69
N GLU A 87 -3.95 -2.48 -30.08
CA GLU A 87 -4.50 -3.81 -29.76
C GLU A 87 -4.41 -4.10 -28.25
N VAL A 88 -3.31 -3.71 -27.61
CA VAL A 88 -3.15 -3.80 -26.16
C VAL A 88 -4.19 -2.92 -25.46
N TRP A 89 -4.43 -1.70 -25.95
CA TRP A 89 -5.49 -0.83 -25.41
C TRP A 89 -6.89 -1.41 -25.58
N ILE A 90 -7.19 -2.06 -26.71
CA ILE A 90 -8.48 -2.73 -26.93
C ILE A 90 -8.66 -3.87 -25.92
N LEU A 91 -7.66 -4.74 -25.77
CA LEU A 91 -7.69 -5.84 -24.79
C LEU A 91 -7.94 -5.32 -23.37
N LEU A 92 -7.18 -4.31 -22.94
CA LEU A 92 -7.32 -3.71 -21.61
C LEU A 92 -8.65 -2.97 -21.43
N SER A 93 -9.19 -2.37 -22.49
CA SER A 93 -10.52 -1.74 -22.46
C SER A 93 -11.62 -2.77 -22.25
N ILE A 94 -11.55 -3.92 -22.94
CA ILE A 94 -12.48 -5.03 -22.73
C ILE A 94 -12.40 -5.53 -21.28
N LEU A 95 -11.20 -5.71 -20.74
CA LEU A 95 -11.00 -6.13 -19.34
C LEU A 95 -11.57 -5.11 -18.34
N LYS A 96 -11.37 -3.80 -18.56
CA LYS A 96 -11.96 -2.72 -17.75
C LYS A 96 -13.49 -2.79 -17.76
N VAL A 97 -14.10 -2.97 -18.94
CA VAL A 97 -15.56 -3.07 -19.09
C VAL A 97 -16.11 -4.29 -18.36
N LEU A 98 -15.46 -5.46 -18.47
CA LEU A 98 -15.86 -6.66 -17.72
C LEU A 98 -15.79 -6.43 -16.20
N CYS A 99 -14.73 -5.77 -15.72
CA CYS A 99 -14.62 -5.41 -14.30
C CYS A 99 -15.69 -4.40 -13.88
N LEU A 100 -15.99 -3.39 -14.70
CA LEU A 100 -17.07 -2.43 -14.45
C LEU A 100 -18.43 -3.13 -14.30
N CYS A 101 -18.78 -4.01 -15.24
CA CYS A 101 -20.01 -4.80 -15.17
C CYS A 101 -20.09 -5.60 -13.87
N TRP A 102 -18.99 -6.23 -13.45
CA TRP A 102 -18.94 -6.98 -12.21
C TRP A 102 -19.08 -6.08 -10.96
N ILE A 103 -18.36 -4.96 -10.89
CA ILE A 103 -18.44 -4.03 -9.75
C ILE A 103 -19.86 -3.47 -9.63
N ILE A 104 -20.46 -3.06 -10.75
CA ILE A 104 -21.85 -2.55 -10.77
C ILE A 104 -22.83 -3.62 -10.30
N TYR A 105 -22.68 -4.86 -10.78
CA TYR A 105 -23.51 -5.98 -10.31
C TYR A 105 -23.36 -6.21 -8.80
N TYR A 106 -22.12 -6.17 -8.29
CA TYR A 106 -21.87 -6.32 -6.85
C TYR A 106 -22.57 -5.20 -6.05
N LEU A 107 -22.41 -3.95 -6.48
CA LEU A 107 -22.99 -2.78 -5.81
C LEU A 107 -24.52 -2.83 -5.82
N LEU A 108 -25.14 -3.15 -6.97
CA LEU A 108 -26.59 -3.10 -7.12
C LEU A 108 -27.30 -4.35 -6.58
N GLY A 109 -26.66 -5.52 -6.68
CA GLY A 109 -27.24 -6.83 -6.38
C GLY A 109 -26.65 -7.45 -5.12
N THR A 110 -25.39 -7.89 -5.19
CA THR A 110 -24.76 -8.71 -4.12
C THR A 110 -24.73 -7.99 -2.76
N SER A 111 -24.38 -6.70 -2.74
CA SER A 111 -24.26 -5.92 -1.50
C SER A 111 -25.60 -5.71 -0.78
N ARG A 112 -26.72 -5.73 -1.51
CA ARG A 112 -28.07 -5.51 -0.97
C ARG A 112 -28.72 -6.76 -0.41
N GLN A 113 -28.12 -7.94 -0.60
CA GLN A 113 -28.70 -9.18 -0.07
C GLN A 113 -28.56 -9.25 1.46
N PRO A 114 -29.58 -9.75 2.18
CA PRO A 114 -29.50 -9.91 3.63
C PRO A 114 -28.37 -10.89 3.98
N HIS A 115 -27.59 -10.55 5.00
CA HIS A 115 -26.39 -11.30 5.42
C HIS A 115 -25.26 -11.37 4.37
N ALA A 116 -25.25 -10.51 3.34
CA ALA A 116 -24.12 -10.43 2.40
C ALA A 116 -22.79 -10.08 3.09
N VAL A 117 -22.85 -9.17 4.07
CA VAL A 117 -21.72 -8.73 4.87
C VAL A 117 -22.04 -8.95 6.35
N VAL A 118 -21.59 -10.07 6.89
CA VAL A 118 -21.83 -10.41 8.31
C VAL A 118 -20.76 -9.80 9.21
N HIS A 119 -19.52 -9.70 8.71
CA HIS A 119 -18.37 -9.24 9.48
C HIS A 119 -17.58 -8.20 8.70
N ARG A 120 -16.97 -7.26 9.44
CA ARG A 120 -16.00 -6.31 8.91
C ARG A 120 -14.65 -6.55 9.56
N ASP A 121 -13.63 -6.70 8.74
CA ASP A 121 -12.26 -6.84 9.23
C ASP A 121 -11.76 -5.47 9.70
N SER A 122 -11.41 -5.36 10.99
CA SER A 122 -10.96 -4.12 11.61
C SER A 122 -9.56 -3.72 11.14
N HIS A 123 -8.72 -4.69 10.78
CA HIS A 123 -7.36 -4.48 10.27
C HIS A 123 -7.36 -4.20 8.76
N ALA A 124 -8.37 -4.67 8.02
CA ALA A 124 -8.51 -4.33 6.60
C ALA A 124 -8.96 -2.87 6.43
N GLY A 125 -8.42 -2.18 5.41
CA GLY A 125 -8.91 -0.86 4.99
C GLY A 125 -8.83 0.21 6.08
N SER A 126 -7.65 0.36 6.70
CA SER A 126 -7.35 1.47 7.62
C SER A 126 -7.65 2.84 6.98
N ILE A 127 -7.82 3.88 7.79
CA ILE A 127 -8.21 5.20 7.28
C ILE A 127 -7.20 5.77 6.28
N TRP A 128 -5.91 5.46 6.48
CA TRP A 128 -4.81 5.86 5.61
C TRP A 128 -4.88 5.21 4.23
N ILE A 129 -5.18 3.90 4.17
CA ILE A 129 -5.36 3.16 2.91
C ILE A 129 -6.56 3.69 2.13
N ARG A 130 -7.65 4.03 2.81
CA ARG A 130 -8.82 4.63 2.14
C ARG A 130 -8.50 6.04 1.62
N GLY A 131 -7.77 6.84 2.40
CA GLY A 131 -7.31 8.15 2.00
C GLY A 131 -6.38 8.11 0.79
N SER A 132 -5.47 7.15 0.73
CA SER A 132 -4.56 6.99 -0.42
C SER A 132 -5.30 6.56 -1.68
N VAL A 133 -6.26 5.62 -1.59
CA VAL A 133 -7.12 5.25 -2.73
C VAL A 133 -7.82 6.49 -3.31
N LEU A 134 -8.41 7.35 -2.48
CA LEU A 134 -9.05 8.58 -2.96
C LEU A 134 -8.05 9.56 -3.60
N LEU A 135 -6.92 9.81 -2.94
CA LEU A 135 -5.89 10.73 -3.43
C LEU A 135 -5.35 10.28 -4.79
N PHE A 136 -4.88 9.04 -4.89
CA PHE A 136 -4.30 8.52 -6.13
C PHE A 136 -5.35 8.35 -7.24
N SER A 137 -6.59 7.99 -6.90
CA SER A 137 -7.67 7.94 -7.91
C SER A 137 -7.98 9.32 -8.49
N SER A 138 -8.00 10.37 -7.67
CA SER A 138 -8.28 11.73 -8.11
C SER A 138 -7.21 12.24 -9.09
N PHE A 139 -5.93 12.07 -8.75
CA PHE A 139 -4.83 12.43 -9.66
C PHE A 139 -4.77 11.53 -10.89
N SER A 140 -5.16 10.26 -10.79
CA SER A 140 -5.24 9.36 -11.96
C SER A 140 -6.37 9.76 -12.92
N ILE A 141 -7.52 10.21 -12.41
CA ILE A 141 -8.58 10.79 -13.24
C ILE A 141 -8.05 12.04 -13.95
N LEU A 142 -7.37 12.93 -13.21
CA LEU A 142 -6.78 14.14 -13.76
C LEU A 142 -5.73 13.82 -14.85
N LEU A 143 -4.88 12.80 -14.65
CA LEU A 143 -3.95 12.31 -15.67
C LEU A 143 -4.67 11.88 -16.95
N ASN A 144 -5.75 11.11 -16.83
CA ASN A 144 -6.54 10.69 -18.00
C ASN A 144 -7.21 11.88 -18.70
N VAL A 145 -7.64 12.92 -17.96
CA VAL A 145 -8.14 14.17 -18.54
C VAL A 145 -7.03 14.90 -19.30
N PHE A 146 -5.82 14.98 -18.75
CA PHE A 146 -4.68 15.57 -19.46
C PHE A 146 -4.35 14.78 -20.74
N GLN A 147 -4.40 13.46 -20.69
CA GLN A 147 -4.20 12.59 -21.85
C GLN A 147 -5.26 12.83 -22.94
N ILE A 148 -6.54 12.91 -22.57
CA ILE A 148 -7.64 13.23 -23.51
C ILE A 148 -7.43 14.62 -24.11
N GLY A 149 -7.07 15.61 -23.31
CA GLY A 149 -6.81 16.97 -23.78
C GLY A 149 -5.67 17.03 -24.79
N TYR A 150 -4.56 16.33 -24.51
CA TYR A 150 -3.45 16.18 -25.45
C TYR A 150 -3.89 15.50 -26.75
N SER A 151 -4.61 14.37 -26.67
CA SER A 151 -5.07 13.64 -27.86
C SER A 151 -6.10 14.43 -28.68
N THR A 152 -6.96 15.22 -28.03
CA THR A 152 -8.00 16.03 -28.71
C THR A 152 -7.41 17.21 -29.47
N ILE A 153 -6.33 17.82 -28.96
CA ILE A 153 -5.63 18.91 -29.67
C ILE A 153 -4.96 18.38 -30.95
N LEU A 154 -4.54 17.12 -30.96
CA LEU A 154 -3.92 16.44 -32.10
C LEU A 154 -4.89 15.49 -32.81
N ILE A 155 -6.20 15.77 -32.80
CA ILE A 155 -7.23 14.84 -33.30
C ILE A 155 -7.07 14.45 -34.78
N GLN A 156 -6.48 15.31 -35.60
CA GLN A 156 -6.19 15.02 -37.02
C GLN A 156 -5.05 14.01 -37.21
N CYS A 157 -4.30 13.72 -36.15
CA CYS A 157 -3.06 12.95 -36.17
C CYS A 157 -3.12 11.69 -35.32
N LYS A 158 -4.19 11.50 -34.53
CA LYS A 158 -4.30 10.44 -33.54
C LYS A 158 -5.51 9.56 -33.80
N SER A 159 -5.40 8.30 -33.42
CA SER A 159 -6.48 7.33 -33.57
C SER A 159 -7.59 7.58 -32.55
N THR A 160 -8.84 7.31 -32.92
CA THR A 160 -9.99 7.38 -32.00
C THR A 160 -9.81 6.50 -30.75
N VAL A 161 -9.03 5.41 -30.85
CA VAL A 161 -8.72 4.51 -29.72
C VAL A 161 -7.96 5.24 -28.60
N GLU A 162 -7.16 6.26 -28.93
CA GLU A 162 -6.40 7.08 -27.96
C GLU A 162 -7.28 7.94 -27.07
N ILE A 163 -8.51 8.23 -27.49
CA ILE A 163 -9.50 8.97 -26.72
C ILE A 163 -10.41 8.00 -25.96
N LEU A 164 -10.77 6.88 -26.59
CA LEU A 164 -11.65 5.88 -25.98
C LEU A 164 -11.01 5.18 -24.77
N PHE A 165 -9.74 4.80 -24.87
CA PHE A 165 -9.02 4.11 -23.79
C PHE A 165 -8.98 4.89 -22.46
N PRO A 166 -8.56 6.17 -22.41
CA PRO A 166 -8.60 6.96 -21.18
C PRO A 166 -10.02 7.29 -20.72
N SER A 167 -10.99 7.43 -21.65
CA SER A 167 -12.41 7.66 -21.29
C SER A 167 -13.01 6.48 -20.51
N ILE A 168 -12.79 5.25 -20.98
CA ILE A 168 -13.17 4.03 -20.24
C ILE A 168 -12.36 3.94 -18.94
N GLY A 169 -11.10 4.38 -18.97
CA GLY A 169 -10.24 4.49 -17.79
C GLY A 169 -10.84 5.34 -16.67
N ILE A 170 -11.37 6.53 -16.98
CA ILE A 170 -12.01 7.42 -16.00
C ILE A 170 -13.21 6.71 -15.34
N LEU A 171 -14.09 6.10 -16.13
CA LEU A 171 -15.25 5.38 -15.59
C LEU A 171 -14.81 4.23 -14.67
N PHE A 172 -13.82 3.43 -15.10
CA PHE A 172 -13.25 2.35 -14.31
C PHE A 172 -12.67 2.82 -12.97
N ILE A 173 -11.83 3.87 -12.98
CA ILE A 173 -11.21 4.43 -11.77
C ILE A 173 -12.27 4.97 -10.80
N CYS A 174 -13.24 5.74 -11.30
CA CYS A 174 -14.32 6.29 -10.49
C CYS A 174 -15.13 5.20 -9.79
N THR A 175 -15.59 4.19 -10.52
CA THR A 175 -16.40 3.10 -9.97
C THR A 175 -15.58 2.20 -9.03
N GLN A 176 -14.32 1.90 -9.36
CA GLN A 176 -13.42 1.11 -8.52
C GLN A 176 -13.08 1.83 -7.21
N ALA A 177 -12.77 3.13 -7.26
CA ALA A 177 -12.49 3.93 -6.07
C ALA A 177 -13.71 4.00 -5.14
N PHE A 178 -14.91 4.21 -5.70
CA PHE A 178 -16.16 4.19 -4.94
C PHE A 178 -16.39 2.83 -4.26
N PHE A 179 -16.21 1.74 -4.99
CA PHE A 179 -16.34 0.38 -4.46
C PHE A 179 -15.36 0.13 -3.30
N LEU A 180 -14.08 0.45 -3.47
CA LEU A 180 -13.06 0.24 -2.44
C LEU A 180 -13.29 1.12 -1.21
N TRP A 181 -13.72 2.36 -1.38
CA TRP A 181 -13.99 3.27 -0.28
C TRP A 181 -15.04 2.71 0.70
N HIS A 182 -16.15 2.18 0.16
CA HIS A 182 -17.24 1.66 0.96
C HIS A 182 -17.03 0.22 1.42
N HIS A 183 -16.54 -0.66 0.53
CA HIS A 183 -16.59 -2.11 0.73
C HIS A 183 -15.25 -2.77 1.07
N CYS A 184 -14.14 -2.03 1.21
CA CYS A 184 -12.82 -2.62 1.51
C CYS A 184 -12.73 -3.45 2.81
N LYS A 185 -13.68 -3.29 3.75
CA LYS A 185 -13.71 -4.03 5.02
C LYS A 185 -14.61 -5.25 5.00
N ASP A 186 -15.41 -5.42 3.96
CA ASP A 186 -16.52 -6.36 3.96
C ASP A 186 -16.03 -7.81 3.82
N CYS A 187 -16.42 -8.68 4.76
CA CYS A 187 -16.20 -10.13 4.65
C CYS A 187 -17.42 -10.76 3.96
N ILE A 188 -17.37 -10.86 2.63
CA ILE A 188 -18.49 -11.34 1.80
C ILE A 188 -18.80 -12.82 2.10
N GLN A 189 -20.05 -13.13 2.46
CA GLN A 189 -20.54 -14.50 2.73
C GLN A 189 -21.49 -15.05 1.65
N VAL A 190 -21.78 -14.26 0.63
CA VAL A 190 -22.75 -14.58 -0.44
C VAL A 190 -22.03 -14.68 -1.77
N GLN A 191 -22.44 -15.62 -2.62
CA GLN A 191 -21.88 -15.84 -3.97
C GLN A 191 -20.33 -15.86 -4.00
N HIS A 192 -19.72 -16.74 -3.19
CA HIS A 192 -18.25 -16.77 -3.02
C HIS A 192 -17.48 -16.91 -4.33
N ASN A 193 -17.87 -17.83 -5.21
CA ASN A 193 -17.12 -18.12 -6.43
C ASN A 193 -17.17 -16.93 -7.41
N PHE A 194 -18.35 -16.34 -7.60
CA PHE A 194 -18.53 -15.20 -8.49
C PHE A 194 -17.76 -13.96 -7.97
N THR A 195 -17.87 -13.67 -6.67
CA THR A 195 -17.13 -12.57 -6.04
C THR A 195 -15.62 -12.78 -6.12
N ARG A 196 -15.13 -14.01 -5.92
CA ARG A 196 -13.70 -14.33 -6.06
C ARG A 196 -13.20 -14.15 -7.48
N CYS A 197 -13.94 -14.61 -8.49
CA CYS A 197 -13.56 -14.43 -9.89
C CYS A 197 -13.52 -12.95 -10.27
N GLY A 198 -14.51 -12.15 -9.86
CA GLY A 198 -14.52 -10.72 -10.17
C GLY A 198 -13.42 -9.91 -9.47
N LEU A 199 -13.13 -10.21 -8.20
CA LEU A 199 -11.98 -9.63 -7.49
C LEU A 199 -10.65 -10.00 -8.17
N MET A 200 -10.46 -11.28 -8.52
CA MET A 200 -9.25 -11.74 -9.22
C MET A 200 -9.12 -11.16 -10.62
N LEU A 201 -10.21 -11.05 -11.37
CA LEU A 201 -10.21 -10.40 -12.68
C LEU A 201 -9.81 -8.93 -12.55
N THR A 202 -10.31 -8.23 -11.52
CA THR A 202 -9.98 -6.83 -11.27
C THR A 202 -8.52 -6.67 -10.86
N ILE A 203 -7.97 -7.58 -10.05
CA ILE A 203 -6.53 -7.62 -9.73
C ILE A 203 -5.70 -7.86 -10.99
N ALA A 204 -6.08 -8.84 -11.83
CA ALA A 204 -5.39 -9.11 -13.08
C ALA A 204 -5.38 -7.88 -14.00
N THR A 205 -6.52 -7.20 -14.14
CA THR A 205 -6.63 -5.96 -14.94
C THR A 205 -5.73 -4.85 -14.37
N ASN A 206 -5.73 -4.61 -13.06
CA ASN A 206 -4.86 -3.60 -12.44
C ASN A 206 -3.37 -3.95 -12.59
N LEU A 207 -2.98 -5.22 -12.46
CA LEU A 207 -1.60 -5.66 -12.68
C LEU A 207 -1.16 -5.46 -14.13
N LEU A 208 -2.04 -5.74 -15.10
CA LEU A 208 -1.76 -5.51 -16.52
C LEU A 208 -1.70 -4.02 -16.88
N LEU A 209 -2.56 -3.19 -16.26
CA LEU A 209 -2.50 -1.74 -16.41
C LEU A 209 -1.22 -1.17 -15.83
N TRP A 210 -0.81 -1.67 -14.67
CA TRP A 210 0.46 -1.32 -14.05
C TRP A 210 1.64 -1.78 -14.94
N LEU A 211 1.64 -3.02 -15.41
CA LEU A 211 2.69 -3.54 -16.30
C LEU A 211 2.81 -2.70 -17.57
N LEU A 212 1.68 -2.38 -18.23
CA LEU A 212 1.68 -1.51 -19.40
C LEU A 212 2.27 -0.14 -19.07
N ALA A 213 1.89 0.47 -17.94
CA ALA A 213 2.46 1.76 -17.55
C ALA A 213 3.97 1.64 -17.28
N VAL A 214 4.43 0.60 -16.59
CA VAL A 214 5.87 0.38 -16.35
C VAL A 214 6.66 0.25 -17.66
N THR A 215 6.08 -0.40 -18.68
CA THR A 215 6.80 -0.72 -19.92
C THR A 215 6.57 0.24 -21.07
N ASN A 216 5.57 1.12 -21.01
CA ASN A 216 5.19 1.97 -22.13
C ASN A 216 6.03 3.26 -22.17
N ASP A 217 7.26 3.12 -22.65
CA ASP A 217 8.17 4.22 -22.92
C ASP A 217 7.77 5.03 -24.18
N THR A 218 7.09 4.41 -25.15
CA THR A 218 6.73 5.03 -26.45
C THR A 218 5.92 6.32 -26.28
N LEU A 219 4.89 6.32 -25.42
CA LEU A 219 4.07 7.50 -25.19
C LEU A 219 4.85 8.60 -24.45
N HIS A 220 5.73 8.22 -23.53
CA HIS A 220 6.56 9.17 -22.79
C HIS A 220 7.58 9.84 -23.71
N MET A 221 8.27 9.05 -24.54
CA MET A 221 9.23 9.54 -25.54
C MET A 221 8.57 10.48 -26.55
N GLU A 222 7.36 10.14 -27.03
CA GLU A 222 6.61 10.99 -27.95
C GLU A 222 6.31 12.35 -27.31
N ILE A 223 5.74 12.34 -26.11
CA ILE A 223 5.39 13.56 -25.37
C ILE A 223 6.63 14.42 -25.09
N GLU A 224 7.74 13.81 -24.66
CA GLU A 224 9.01 14.53 -24.44
C GLU A 224 9.60 15.11 -25.73
N SER A 225 9.51 14.38 -26.85
CA SER A 225 10.02 14.85 -28.14
C SER A 225 9.25 16.09 -28.64
N GLN A 226 7.92 16.03 -28.57
CA GLN A 226 7.04 17.12 -28.95
C GLN A 226 7.18 18.32 -28.00
N LEU A 227 7.33 18.06 -26.70
CA LEU A 227 7.54 19.11 -25.71
C LEU A 227 8.83 19.89 -25.99
N ARG A 228 9.94 19.22 -26.36
CA ARG A 228 11.20 19.87 -26.76
C ARG A 228 11.01 20.76 -27.98
N GLU A 229 10.21 20.33 -28.97
CA GLU A 229 9.92 21.14 -30.14
C GLU A 229 9.09 22.38 -29.79
N VAL A 230 8.05 22.22 -28.99
CA VAL A 230 7.20 23.32 -28.51
C VAL A 230 8.01 24.35 -27.72
N GLU A 231 8.93 23.90 -26.86
CA GLU A 231 9.80 24.79 -26.09
C GLU A 231 10.80 25.56 -26.96
N ARG A 232 11.36 24.94 -28.02
CA ARG A 232 12.22 25.65 -28.99
C ARG A 232 11.46 26.75 -29.72
N ARG A 233 10.20 26.47 -30.13
CA ARG A 233 9.32 27.46 -30.77
C ARG A 233 9.00 28.60 -29.80
N PHE A 234 8.67 28.28 -28.55
CA PHE A 234 8.37 29.27 -27.52
C PHE A 234 9.57 30.16 -27.17
N ALA A 235 10.78 29.61 -27.20
CA ALA A 235 12.02 30.36 -26.95
C ALA A 235 12.52 31.20 -28.15
N GLY A 236 11.78 31.23 -29.26
CA GLY A 236 12.19 31.95 -30.48
C GLY A 236 13.43 31.39 -31.16
N LYS A 237 13.85 30.15 -30.82
CA LYS A 237 15.07 29.50 -31.35
C LYS A 237 14.78 28.53 -32.50
N ALA A 238 13.57 28.53 -33.05
CA ALA A 238 13.22 27.68 -34.18
C ALA A 238 13.86 28.23 -35.47
N PRO A 239 14.59 27.42 -36.26
CA PRO A 239 14.92 27.80 -37.61
C PRO A 239 13.62 27.97 -38.41
N PHE A 240 13.56 29.01 -39.22
CA PHE A 240 12.50 29.23 -40.19
C PHE A 240 12.53 28.05 -41.19
N SER A 241 11.72 27.02 -40.97
CA SER A 241 11.57 25.93 -41.93
C SER A 241 10.82 26.49 -43.13
N HIS A 242 11.48 26.51 -44.29
CA HIS A 242 10.85 26.67 -45.60
C HIS A 242 9.60 25.77 -45.72
N PRO A 243 8.57 26.19 -46.48
CA PRO A 243 7.36 25.42 -46.67
C PRO A 243 7.70 24.16 -47.48
N CYS A 244 7.92 23.05 -46.80
CA CYS A 244 7.95 21.74 -47.45
C CYS A 244 6.50 21.30 -47.71
N ASN A 245 6.26 20.83 -48.93
CA ASN A 245 4.99 20.35 -49.48
C ASN A 245 4.14 19.49 -48.54
N GLU A 246 2.83 19.58 -48.77
CA GLU A 246 1.70 18.84 -48.18
C GLU A 246 1.99 17.38 -47.77
N THR A 247 2.61 17.23 -46.61
CA THR A 247 2.42 16.06 -45.74
C THR A 247 2.11 16.66 -44.38
N THR A 248 0.94 16.35 -43.82
CA THR A 248 0.41 16.89 -42.57
C THR A 248 1.38 16.65 -41.41
N SER A 249 2.32 17.58 -41.20
CA SER A 249 3.17 17.59 -40.02
C SER A 249 2.29 17.95 -38.83
N CYS A 250 2.13 17.02 -37.90
CA CYS A 250 1.29 17.14 -36.73
C CYS A 250 1.84 18.16 -35.73
N THR A 251 1.61 19.45 -36.00
CA THR A 251 2.11 20.53 -35.14
C THR A 251 1.04 20.98 -34.17
N CYS A 252 1.43 21.19 -32.90
CA CYS A 252 0.53 21.75 -31.89
C CYS A 252 0.06 23.17 -32.30
N PRO A 253 -1.25 23.40 -32.55
CA PRO A 253 -1.75 24.69 -33.03
C PRO A 253 -1.71 25.77 -31.94
N ASN A 254 -1.89 25.40 -30.67
CA ASN A 254 -1.70 26.29 -29.52
C ASN A 254 -0.60 25.75 -28.62
N THR A 255 0.59 26.32 -28.75
CA THR A 255 1.82 25.91 -28.03
C THR A 255 1.66 26.00 -26.51
N THR A 256 0.93 27.01 -26.00
CA THR A 256 0.71 27.19 -24.56
C THR A 256 -0.13 26.06 -23.97
N ILE A 257 -1.26 25.75 -24.61
CA ILE A 257 -2.17 24.71 -24.13
C ILE A 257 -1.53 23.32 -24.26
N CYS A 258 -0.87 23.05 -25.40
CA CYS A 258 -0.16 21.79 -25.63
C CYS A 258 0.94 21.55 -24.58
N LYS A 259 1.73 22.59 -24.25
CA LYS A 259 2.74 22.53 -23.19
C LYS A 259 2.15 22.19 -21.81
N ILE A 260 1.00 22.77 -21.47
CA ILE A 260 0.31 22.48 -20.19
C ILE A 260 -0.11 21.00 -20.14
N PHE A 261 -0.71 20.48 -21.20
CA PHE A 261 -1.15 19.08 -21.25
C PHE A 261 0.02 18.10 -21.17
N GLN A 262 1.11 18.36 -21.89
CA GLN A 262 2.32 17.51 -21.88
C GLN A 262 3.00 17.51 -20.51
N LYS A 263 3.22 18.69 -19.90
CA LYS A 263 3.84 18.79 -18.58
C LYS A 263 2.95 18.18 -17.48
N GLY A 264 1.64 18.43 -17.55
CA GLY A 264 0.68 17.84 -16.62
C GLY A 264 0.68 16.31 -16.69
N TYR A 265 0.78 15.74 -17.90
CA TYR A 265 0.86 14.29 -18.08
C TYR A 265 2.13 13.70 -17.48
N ILE A 266 3.31 14.22 -17.82
CA ILE A 266 4.60 13.73 -17.29
C ILE A 266 4.62 13.82 -15.76
N LEU A 267 4.15 14.94 -15.20
CA LEU A 267 4.15 15.16 -13.75
C LEU A 267 3.23 14.19 -12.99
N LEU A 268 2.05 13.89 -13.55
CA LEU A 268 1.03 13.06 -12.89
C LEU A 268 1.13 11.57 -13.24
N TYR A 269 2.00 11.20 -14.16
CA TYR A 269 2.15 9.82 -14.64
C TYR A 269 2.29 8.78 -13.52
N PRO A 270 3.15 8.97 -12.49
CA PRO A 270 3.34 7.96 -11.46
C PRO A 270 2.09 7.71 -10.61
N PHE A 271 1.16 8.66 -10.49
CA PHE A 271 -0.04 8.49 -9.67
C PHE A 271 -0.93 7.34 -10.14
N ASN A 272 -1.01 7.10 -11.46
CA ASN A 272 -1.78 5.98 -11.99
C ASN A 272 -1.09 4.63 -11.73
N THR A 273 0.24 4.59 -11.76
CA THR A 273 1.00 3.37 -11.40
C THR A 273 0.79 3.02 -9.92
N GLU A 274 0.83 4.01 -9.04
CA GLU A 274 0.56 3.85 -7.61
C GLU A 274 -0.86 3.41 -7.32
N TYR A 275 -1.84 4.06 -7.97
CA TYR A 275 -3.24 3.69 -7.84
C TYR A 275 -3.46 2.20 -8.13
N CYS A 276 -2.86 1.67 -9.20
CA CYS A 276 -2.98 0.27 -9.56
C CYS A 276 -2.43 -0.67 -8.47
N LEU A 277 -1.25 -0.37 -7.90
CA LEU A 277 -0.64 -1.17 -6.82
C LEU A 277 -1.47 -1.15 -5.54
N ILE A 278 -1.97 0.02 -5.15
CA ILE A 278 -2.83 0.18 -3.97
C ILE A 278 -4.12 -0.63 -4.16
N CYS A 279 -4.78 -0.51 -5.32
CA CYS A 279 -5.98 -1.29 -5.63
C CYS A 279 -5.70 -2.79 -5.63
N CYS A 280 -4.58 -3.26 -6.19
CA CYS A 280 -4.18 -4.67 -6.12
C CYS A 280 -4.04 -5.16 -4.67
N SER A 281 -3.37 -4.39 -3.81
CA SER A 281 -3.18 -4.75 -2.40
C SER A 281 -4.52 -4.86 -1.66
N VAL A 282 -5.37 -3.83 -1.75
CA VAL A 282 -6.67 -3.81 -1.06
C VAL A 282 -7.60 -4.91 -1.57
N MET A 283 -7.68 -5.09 -2.89
CA MET A 283 -8.50 -6.14 -3.50
C MET A 283 -8.01 -7.55 -3.12
N TYR A 284 -6.70 -7.74 -2.96
CA TYR A 284 -6.14 -9.03 -2.52
C TYR A 284 -6.57 -9.36 -1.09
N VAL A 285 -6.51 -8.36 -0.18
CA VAL A 285 -7.02 -8.50 1.19
C VAL A 285 -8.51 -8.83 1.17
N MET A 286 -9.31 -8.12 0.36
CA MET A 286 -10.74 -8.42 0.20
C MET A 286 -10.98 -9.84 -0.29
N TRP A 287 -10.22 -10.31 -1.29
CA TRP A 287 -10.34 -11.68 -1.82
C TRP A 287 -10.00 -12.74 -0.78
N LYS A 288 -8.96 -12.52 0.04
CA LYS A 288 -8.64 -13.39 1.18
C LYS A 288 -9.73 -13.39 2.25
N ASN A 289 -10.46 -12.29 2.39
CA ASN A 289 -11.56 -12.15 3.34
C ASN A 289 -12.89 -12.77 2.87
N VAL A 290 -13.03 -13.13 1.58
CA VAL A 290 -14.25 -13.79 1.06
C VAL A 290 -14.47 -15.16 1.70
N GLY A 291 -15.62 -15.33 2.36
CA GLY A 291 -16.00 -16.54 3.08
C GLY A 291 -15.21 -16.77 4.38
N ARG A 292 -14.48 -15.77 4.87
CA ARG A 292 -13.79 -15.86 6.17
C ARG A 292 -14.80 -15.68 7.30
N ARG A 293 -14.83 -16.61 8.25
CA ARG A 293 -15.59 -16.47 9.51
C ARG A 293 -14.63 -16.05 10.62
N ILE A 294 -14.88 -14.90 11.22
CA ILE A 294 -14.09 -14.41 12.35
C ILE A 294 -14.78 -14.89 13.63
N SER A 295 -14.12 -15.77 14.40
CA SER A 295 -14.63 -16.16 15.71
C SER A 295 -14.53 -14.98 16.66
N HIS A 296 -15.63 -14.64 17.33
CA HIS A 296 -15.63 -13.71 18.46
C HIS A 296 -14.75 -14.28 19.59
N HIS A 297 -13.48 -13.91 19.63
CA HIS A 297 -12.81 -13.76 20.90
C HIS A 297 -12.92 -12.29 21.25
N ASN A 298 -13.66 -12.02 22.33
CA ASN A 298 -13.85 -10.72 22.94
C ASN A 298 -12.47 -10.20 23.40
N VAL A 299 -11.68 -9.67 22.48
CA VAL A 299 -10.63 -8.73 22.83
C VAL A 299 -11.30 -7.36 22.76
N PRO A 300 -11.56 -6.68 23.89
CA PRO A 300 -12.14 -5.36 23.84
C PRO A 300 -11.22 -4.46 23.03
N HIS A 301 -11.73 -4.01 21.88
CA HIS A 301 -11.06 -3.05 21.02
C HIS A 301 -10.99 -1.71 21.76
N ALA A 302 -9.94 -1.51 22.55
CA ALA A 302 -9.56 -0.19 22.98
C ALA A 302 -9.19 0.61 21.73
N LYS A 303 -10.04 1.56 21.32
CA LYS A 303 -9.65 2.55 20.32
C LYS A 303 -8.42 3.26 20.89
N PRO A 304 -7.25 3.15 20.25
CA PRO A 304 -6.07 3.83 20.74
C PRO A 304 -6.32 5.33 20.69
N LYS A 305 -6.25 5.98 21.86
CA LYS A 305 -6.32 7.44 21.95
C LYS A 305 -4.93 7.97 21.62
N PHE A 306 -4.78 8.70 20.52
CA PHE A 306 -3.58 9.47 20.23
C PHE A 306 -3.39 10.50 21.35
N LYS A 307 -2.42 10.25 22.24
CA LYS A 307 -2.00 11.22 23.25
C LYS A 307 -0.64 11.77 22.85
N PHE A 308 -0.58 13.07 22.59
CA PHE A 308 0.65 13.82 22.28
C PHE A 308 1.41 14.29 23.53
N GLN A 309 0.87 14.04 24.73
CA GLN A 309 1.25 14.77 25.95
C GLN A 309 2.70 14.58 26.43
N ASP A 310 3.47 13.63 25.89
CA ASP A 310 4.84 13.34 26.38
C ASP A 310 5.93 13.33 25.28
N VAL A 311 5.62 13.74 24.04
CA VAL A 311 6.49 13.57 22.87
C VAL A 311 6.77 14.93 22.22
N VAL A 312 8.03 15.39 22.24
CA VAL A 312 8.40 16.76 21.79
C VAL A 312 9.53 16.74 20.77
N PHE A 313 10.59 15.97 21.01
CA PHE A 313 11.82 16.04 20.20
C PHE A 313 11.66 15.40 18.81
N GLY A 314 11.03 14.24 18.74
CA GLY A 314 10.76 13.51 17.51
C GLY A 314 9.85 14.27 16.56
N PRO A 315 8.68 14.77 17.01
CA PRO A 315 7.81 15.64 16.22
C PRO A 315 8.52 16.91 15.75
N LEU A 316 9.32 17.56 16.60
CA LEU A 316 10.06 18.77 16.23
C LEU A 316 11.09 18.49 15.12
N LEU A 317 11.94 17.48 15.32
CA LEU A 317 12.98 17.10 14.33
C LEU A 317 12.34 16.61 13.02
N GLY A 318 11.26 15.84 13.11
CA GLY A 318 10.53 15.38 11.95
C GLY A 318 9.83 16.52 11.21
N ALA A 319 9.28 17.52 11.92
CA ALA A 319 8.69 18.69 11.30
C ALA A 319 9.74 19.53 10.56
N ILE A 320 10.93 19.71 11.15
CA ILE A 320 12.07 20.35 10.48
C ILE A 320 12.43 19.58 9.20
N ALA A 321 12.55 18.25 9.26
CA ALA A 321 12.82 17.42 8.09
C ALA A 321 11.76 17.59 7.00
N VAL A 322 10.47 17.61 7.37
CA VAL A 322 9.35 17.83 6.44
C VAL A 322 9.43 19.22 5.79
N VAL A 323 9.64 20.28 6.57
CA VAL A 323 9.70 21.66 6.03
C VAL A 323 10.88 21.82 5.08
N VAL A 324 12.08 21.40 5.49
CA VAL A 324 13.28 21.45 4.63
C VAL A 324 13.07 20.61 3.37
N GLY A 325 12.51 19.42 3.51
CA GLY A 325 12.20 18.56 2.38
C GLY A 325 11.19 19.19 1.41
N ILE A 326 10.11 19.81 1.90
CA ILE A 326 9.15 20.52 1.05
C ILE A 326 9.85 21.64 0.29
N CYS A 327 10.71 22.43 0.95
CA CYS A 327 11.47 23.50 0.29
C CYS A 327 12.36 22.95 -0.84
N VAL A 328 13.15 21.90 -0.55
CA VAL A 328 14.03 21.26 -1.54
C VAL A 328 13.24 20.68 -2.71
N PHE A 329 12.12 20.00 -2.41
CA PHE A 329 11.22 19.44 -3.41
C PHE A 329 10.60 20.50 -4.31
N MET A 330 10.07 21.59 -3.74
CA MET A 330 9.46 22.67 -4.50
C MET A 330 10.48 23.39 -5.38
N MET A 331 11.69 23.65 -4.86
CA MET A 331 12.77 24.23 -5.66
C MET A 331 13.13 23.33 -6.85
N TYR A 332 13.19 22.00 -6.64
CA TYR A 332 13.40 21.06 -7.73
C TYR A 332 12.26 21.07 -8.75
N GLN A 333 11.02 20.95 -8.30
CA GLN A 333 9.85 20.88 -9.19
C GLN A 333 9.64 22.16 -9.99
N ILE A 334 9.89 23.34 -9.40
CA ILE A 334 9.83 24.63 -10.10
C ILE A 334 10.86 24.65 -11.23
N GLN A 335 12.09 24.20 -10.97
CA GLN A 335 13.12 24.20 -12.02
C GLN A 335 12.85 23.15 -13.08
N ALA A 336 12.50 21.91 -12.70
CA ALA A 336 12.20 20.81 -13.61
C ALA A 336 10.98 21.07 -14.50
N THR A 337 9.97 21.76 -13.97
CA THR A 337 8.79 22.15 -14.74
C THR A 337 9.05 23.40 -15.58
N GLY A 338 9.98 24.28 -15.18
CA GLY A 338 10.27 25.53 -15.88
C GLY A 338 11.26 25.39 -17.05
N SER A 339 12.36 24.68 -16.82
CA SER A 339 13.55 24.63 -17.68
C SER A 339 14.35 23.35 -17.44
N VAL A 340 15.46 23.13 -18.15
CA VAL A 340 16.39 22.04 -17.81
C VAL A 340 16.94 22.25 -16.39
N PRO A 341 16.80 21.26 -15.47
CA PRO A 341 17.28 21.40 -14.10
C PRO A 341 18.79 21.68 -14.05
N SER A 342 19.19 22.61 -13.19
CA SER A 342 20.60 22.92 -12.97
C SER A 342 21.26 21.87 -12.08
N ARG A 343 22.57 21.68 -12.25
CA ARG A 343 23.39 20.79 -11.43
C ARG A 343 23.26 21.05 -9.91
N GLN A 344 23.11 22.31 -9.52
CA GLN A 344 23.01 22.72 -8.11
C GLN A 344 21.77 22.16 -7.42
N VAL A 345 20.65 22.07 -8.13
CA VAL A 345 19.40 21.56 -7.55
C VAL A 345 19.46 20.05 -7.35
N PHE A 346 20.14 19.31 -8.23
CA PHE A 346 20.44 17.89 -7.99
C PHE A 346 21.31 17.71 -6.74
N ILE A 347 22.38 18.51 -6.59
CA ILE A 347 23.25 18.47 -5.41
C ILE A 347 22.44 18.74 -4.15
N MET A 348 21.59 19.76 -4.13
CA MET A 348 20.71 20.08 -2.99
C MET A 348 19.77 18.92 -2.66
N TYR A 349 19.13 18.32 -3.68
CA TYR A 349 18.24 17.18 -3.51
C TYR A 349 18.95 15.98 -2.89
N TYR A 350 20.07 15.53 -3.47
CA TYR A 350 20.82 14.38 -2.93
C TYR A 350 21.47 14.67 -1.57
N SER A 351 21.91 15.91 -1.32
CA SER A 351 22.45 16.31 -0.02
C SER A 351 21.41 16.21 1.10
N TYR A 352 20.15 16.60 0.83
CA TYR A 352 19.05 16.41 1.76
C TYR A 352 18.86 14.92 2.14
N TYR A 353 18.88 14.03 1.15
CA TYR A 353 18.80 12.59 1.40
C TYR A 353 20.00 12.05 2.20
N ILE A 354 21.21 12.50 1.90
CA ILE A 354 22.43 12.06 2.60
C ILE A 354 22.42 12.49 4.07
N VAL A 355 21.77 13.60 4.42
CA VAL A 355 21.57 14.00 5.81
C VAL A 355 20.44 13.18 6.46
N LEU A 356 19.31 13.01 5.77
CA LEU A 356 18.12 12.39 6.35
C LEU A 356 18.24 10.88 6.54
N LEU A 357 18.75 10.15 5.54
CA LEU A 357 18.77 8.68 5.56
C LEU A 357 19.63 8.10 6.70
N PRO A 358 20.82 8.62 7.03
CA PRO A 358 21.58 8.18 8.20
C PRO A 358 20.85 8.46 9.51
N LEU A 359 20.22 9.64 9.66
CA LEU A 359 19.44 9.96 10.87
C LEU A 359 18.29 9.00 11.08
N MET A 360 17.56 8.65 10.01
CA MET A 360 16.52 7.63 10.04
C MET A 360 17.08 6.25 10.39
N SER A 361 18.23 5.88 9.81
CA SER A 361 18.87 4.57 10.05
C SER A 361 19.33 4.43 11.51
N VAL A 362 20.00 5.45 12.06
CA VAL A 362 20.41 5.48 13.48
C VAL A 362 19.18 5.38 14.38
N SER A 363 18.11 6.13 14.08
CA SER A 363 16.88 6.09 14.87
C SER A 363 16.22 4.70 14.84
N ALA A 364 16.17 4.05 13.67
CA ALA A 364 15.65 2.69 13.52
C ALA A 364 16.48 1.67 14.30
N VAL A 365 17.81 1.73 14.20
CA VAL A 365 18.73 0.85 14.96
C VAL A 365 18.57 1.05 16.47
N VAL A 366 18.52 2.30 16.94
CA VAL A 366 18.27 2.60 18.36
C VAL A 366 16.92 2.04 18.81
N GLY A 367 15.87 2.21 17.99
CA GLY A 367 14.54 1.62 18.24
C GLY A 367 14.58 0.11 18.37
N THR A 368 15.26 -0.59 17.45
CA THR A 368 15.45 -2.05 17.49
C THR A 368 16.23 -2.49 18.73
N ILE A 369 17.27 -1.74 19.13
CA ILE A 369 18.01 -2.03 20.37
C ILE A 369 17.09 -1.88 21.59
N ILE A 370 16.27 -0.82 21.65
CA ILE A 370 15.31 -0.62 22.74
C ILE A 370 14.32 -1.78 22.81
N HIS A 371 13.81 -2.23 21.66
CA HIS A 371 12.96 -3.42 21.58
C HIS A 371 13.68 -4.67 22.10
N ALA A 372 14.92 -4.93 21.68
CA ALA A 372 15.70 -6.07 22.15
C ALA A 372 15.93 -6.04 23.67
N LEU A 373 16.09 -4.84 24.23
CA LEU A 373 16.23 -4.61 25.67
C LEU A 373 14.90 -4.72 26.45
N GLU A 374 13.76 -4.72 25.77
CA GLU A 374 12.45 -4.93 26.37
C GLU A 374 12.02 -6.38 26.16
N LYS A 375 12.19 -7.24 27.18
CA LYS A 375 11.67 -8.61 27.16
C LYS A 375 10.14 -8.56 27.17
N ARG A 376 9.51 -8.50 25.99
CA ARG A 376 8.06 -8.72 25.81
C ARG A 376 7.85 -10.10 25.20
N GLU A 377 6.77 -10.77 25.60
CA GLU A 377 6.34 -12.00 24.94
C GLU A 377 5.97 -11.69 23.48
N LEU A 378 6.44 -12.54 22.57
CA LEU A 378 6.16 -12.41 21.14
C LEU A 378 4.73 -12.90 20.88
N ASP A 379 3.95 -12.15 20.09
CA ASP A 379 2.59 -12.57 19.75
C ASP A 379 2.64 -13.81 18.85
N THR A 380 2.43 -14.99 19.44
CA THR A 380 2.43 -16.29 18.73
C THR A 380 1.16 -16.53 17.92
N LEU A 381 0.13 -15.67 18.04
CA LEU A 381 -1.10 -15.81 17.29
C LEU A 381 -0.88 -15.50 15.80
N LYS A 382 -1.06 -16.51 14.95
CA LYS A 382 -0.88 -16.41 13.50
C LYS A 382 -2.06 -15.68 12.85
N ASN A 383 -1.96 -14.35 12.73
CA ASN A 383 -2.91 -13.55 11.96
C ASN A 383 -2.47 -13.47 10.48
N PRO A 384 -3.26 -13.99 9.51
CA PRO A 384 -2.91 -13.97 8.09
C PRO A 384 -2.76 -12.55 7.52
N THR A 385 -3.51 -11.56 8.03
CA THR A 385 -3.39 -10.16 7.59
C THR A 385 -2.04 -9.58 8.00
N ARG A 386 -1.60 -9.81 9.25
CA ARG A 386 -0.27 -9.39 9.73
C ARG A 386 0.87 -10.03 8.93
N SER A 387 0.74 -11.33 8.59
CA SER A 387 1.74 -12.00 7.76
C SER A 387 1.80 -11.45 6.33
N LEU A 388 0.66 -11.01 5.79
CA LEU A 388 0.59 -10.38 4.47
C LEU A 388 1.24 -8.99 4.49
N ASP A 389 0.98 -8.20 5.53
CA ASP A 389 1.56 -6.87 5.70
C ASP A 389 3.10 -6.91 5.71
N VAL A 390 3.69 -7.94 6.34
CA VAL A 390 5.15 -8.17 6.32
C VAL A 390 5.66 -8.52 4.92
N ILE A 391 4.96 -9.40 4.20
CA ILE A 391 5.34 -9.79 2.83
C ILE A 391 5.23 -8.59 1.88
N LEU A 392 4.16 -7.79 2.00
CA LEU A 392 3.96 -6.58 1.21
C LEU A 392 5.04 -5.54 1.50
N LEU A 393 5.39 -5.33 2.77
CA LEU A 393 6.45 -4.40 3.16
C LEU A 393 7.81 -4.81 2.55
N MET A 394 8.16 -6.10 2.66
CA MET A 394 9.42 -6.60 2.09
C MET A 394 9.41 -6.54 0.55
N GLY A 395 8.32 -6.97 -0.08
CA GLY A 395 8.18 -6.94 -1.54
C GLY A 395 8.25 -5.52 -2.11
N ALA A 396 7.65 -4.54 -1.44
CA ALA A 396 7.72 -3.13 -1.83
C ALA A 396 9.15 -2.56 -1.69
N ALA A 397 9.89 -2.97 -0.65
CA ALA A 397 11.27 -2.52 -0.45
C ALA A 397 12.22 -2.98 -1.57
N LEU A 398 11.94 -4.13 -2.21
CA LEU A 398 12.74 -4.66 -3.32
C LEU A 398 12.83 -3.71 -4.51
N GLY A 399 11.78 -2.90 -4.77
CA GLY A 399 11.81 -1.91 -5.85
C GLY A 399 12.91 -0.87 -5.66
N GLN A 400 12.98 -0.26 -4.47
CA GLN A 400 14.01 0.74 -4.15
C GLN A 400 15.40 0.13 -4.02
N ILE A 401 15.51 -1.07 -3.41
CA ILE A 401 16.79 -1.77 -3.28
C ILE A 401 17.33 -2.15 -4.67
N GLY A 402 16.47 -2.68 -5.54
CA GLY A 402 16.81 -3.04 -6.92
C GLY A 402 17.34 -1.84 -7.69
N MET A 403 16.59 -0.74 -7.74
CA MET A 403 17.05 0.51 -8.40
C MET A 403 18.39 1.00 -7.85
N SER A 404 18.57 0.96 -6.53
CA SER A 404 19.82 1.40 -5.89
C SER A 404 21.02 0.57 -6.34
N TYR A 405 20.87 -0.75 -6.48
CA TYR A 405 21.94 -1.62 -6.99
C TYR A 405 22.29 -1.30 -8.45
N PHE A 406 21.31 -1.06 -9.31
CA PHE A 406 21.59 -0.63 -10.68
C PHE A 406 22.34 0.71 -10.72
N SER A 407 21.94 1.70 -9.90
CA SER A 407 22.67 2.97 -9.80
C SER A 407 24.11 2.78 -9.29
N ILE A 408 24.33 1.92 -8.28
CA ILE A 408 25.69 1.62 -7.76
C ILE A 408 26.57 1.04 -8.86
N VAL A 409 26.06 0.05 -9.62
CA VAL A 409 26.82 -0.59 -10.71
C VAL A 409 27.19 0.43 -11.79
N ALA A 410 26.23 1.25 -12.23
CA ALA A 410 26.49 2.28 -13.23
C ALA A 410 27.55 3.30 -12.78
N LEU A 411 27.49 3.73 -11.51
CA LEU A 411 28.42 4.73 -10.96
C LEU A 411 29.84 4.20 -10.75
N VAL A 412 29.97 2.96 -10.26
CA VAL A 412 31.28 2.32 -10.07
C VAL A 412 31.95 2.05 -11.43
N ALA A 413 31.16 1.79 -12.47
CA ALA A 413 31.66 1.52 -13.81
C ALA A 413 32.02 2.79 -14.63
N THR A 414 31.59 3.98 -14.22
CA THR A 414 31.82 5.24 -14.98
C THR A 414 33.07 5.99 -14.49
N ASP A 415 32.97 7.03 -13.67
CA ASP A 415 34.13 7.57 -12.92
C ASP A 415 33.55 8.28 -11.68
N PRO A 416 33.85 7.80 -10.45
CA PRO A 416 33.21 8.31 -9.24
C PRO A 416 33.74 9.69 -8.78
N ARG A 417 34.72 10.28 -9.47
CA ARG A 417 35.40 11.51 -9.01
C ARG A 417 34.52 12.78 -9.06
N ASP A 418 33.41 12.76 -9.76
CA ASP A 418 32.49 13.90 -9.79
C ASP A 418 31.66 14.00 -8.50
N LEU A 419 31.51 15.22 -7.95
CA LEU A 419 30.79 15.45 -6.69
C LEU A 419 29.37 14.88 -6.74
N LEU A 420 28.64 15.11 -7.83
CA LEU A 420 27.27 14.63 -7.96
C LEU A 420 27.23 13.10 -8.00
N ASN A 421 28.15 12.46 -8.73
CA ASN A 421 28.27 11.00 -8.80
C ASN A 421 28.56 10.39 -7.42
N SER A 422 29.46 11.00 -6.65
CA SER A 422 29.76 10.57 -5.27
C SER A 422 28.55 10.71 -4.34
N LEU A 423 27.74 11.77 -4.50
CA LEU A 423 26.51 11.94 -3.73
C LEU A 423 25.48 10.88 -4.11
N ILE A 424 25.27 10.59 -5.40
CA ILE A 424 24.33 9.55 -5.84
C ILE A 424 24.77 8.18 -5.32
N LEU A 425 26.06 7.85 -5.39
CA LEU A 425 26.59 6.59 -4.88
C LEU A 425 26.33 6.44 -3.36
N SER A 426 26.62 7.50 -2.60
CA SER A 426 26.38 7.55 -1.16
C SER A 426 24.88 7.40 -0.84
N TYR A 427 24.03 8.11 -1.59
CA TYR A 427 22.59 8.02 -1.51
C TYR A 427 22.09 6.58 -1.74
N SER A 428 22.53 5.90 -2.80
CA SER A 428 22.09 4.55 -3.12
C SER A 428 22.45 3.54 -2.03
N VAL A 429 23.67 3.63 -1.47
CA VAL A 429 24.11 2.76 -0.36
C VAL A 429 23.31 3.05 0.92
N LEU A 430 23.15 4.33 1.26
CA LEU A 430 22.38 4.75 2.44
C LEU A 430 20.91 4.37 2.33
N LEU A 431 20.32 4.40 1.13
CA LEU A 431 18.92 4.03 0.92
C LEU A 431 18.71 2.53 1.18
N ILE A 432 19.63 1.67 0.74
CA ILE A 432 19.60 0.23 1.03
C ILE A 432 19.69 0.00 2.55
N PHE A 433 20.66 0.64 3.21
CA PHE A 433 20.85 0.50 4.65
C PHE A 433 19.63 0.99 5.46
N GLN A 434 19.06 2.14 5.06
CA GLN A 434 17.88 2.72 5.68
C GLN A 434 16.66 1.80 5.53
N ASN A 435 16.41 1.25 4.35
CA ASN A 435 15.29 0.34 4.11
C ASN A 435 15.43 -0.96 4.92
N ILE A 436 16.63 -1.53 5.01
CA ILE A 436 16.89 -2.75 5.81
C ILE A 436 16.65 -2.47 7.29
N THR A 437 17.26 -1.42 7.85
CA THR A 437 17.14 -1.09 9.28
C THR A 437 15.71 -0.73 9.67
N GLN A 438 15.00 0.05 8.85
CA GLN A 438 13.59 0.38 9.08
C GLN A 438 12.67 -0.85 9.00
N ASN A 439 12.91 -1.76 8.04
CA ASN A 439 12.13 -3.01 7.94
C ASN A 439 12.27 -3.85 9.20
N ILE A 440 13.49 -4.02 9.71
CA ILE A 440 13.74 -4.75 10.94
C ILE A 440 12.99 -4.09 12.11
N PHE A 441 13.09 -2.77 12.25
CA PHE A 441 12.41 -2.01 13.30
C PHE A 441 10.87 -2.17 13.25
N ILE A 442 10.26 -1.99 12.08
CA ILE A 442 8.80 -2.10 11.91
C ILE A 442 8.33 -3.53 12.17
N ILE A 443 8.98 -4.54 11.57
CA ILE A 443 8.57 -5.95 11.71
C ILE A 443 8.68 -6.40 13.18
N ASP A 444 9.78 -6.06 13.85
CA ASP A 444 9.94 -6.39 15.28
C ASP A 444 8.93 -5.65 16.16
N GLY A 445 8.55 -4.41 15.81
CA GLY A 445 7.50 -3.67 16.49
C GLY A 445 6.10 -4.28 16.34
N LEU A 446 5.72 -4.69 15.13
CA LEU A 446 4.40 -5.26 14.83
C LEU A 446 4.18 -6.68 15.41
N HIS A 447 5.26 -7.38 15.77
CA HIS A 447 5.19 -8.73 16.32
C HIS A 447 5.10 -8.80 17.86
N ARG A 448 5.19 -7.66 18.55
CA ARG A 448 5.16 -7.60 20.03
C ARG A 448 3.74 -7.44 20.56
N GLN A 449 3.45 -8.07 21.70
CA GLN A 449 2.15 -7.99 22.36
C GLN A 449 1.75 -6.58 22.79
N HIS A 450 0.46 -6.28 22.61
CA HIS A 450 -0.18 -5.06 23.10
C HIS A 450 -0.14 -5.03 24.63
N PHE A 451 0.42 -3.96 25.21
CA PHE A 451 0.39 -3.76 26.65
C PHE A 451 -1.02 -3.36 27.10
N VAL A 452 -1.70 -4.24 27.84
CA VAL A 452 -2.85 -3.82 28.66
C VAL A 452 -2.27 -3.06 29.84
N SER A 453 -2.62 -1.77 29.97
CA SER A 453 -2.21 -0.97 31.13
C SER A 453 -2.70 -1.63 32.43
N PRO A 454 -1.88 -1.77 33.47
CA PRO A 454 -2.30 -2.34 34.74
C PRO A 454 -3.44 -1.55 35.39
N ASP A 455 -3.60 -0.25 35.13
CA ASP A 455 -4.78 0.51 35.58
C ASP A 455 -6.11 -0.11 35.07
N LYS A 456 -6.09 -0.73 33.89
CA LYS A 456 -7.24 -1.44 33.29
C LYS A 456 -7.30 -2.92 33.64
N GLU A 457 -6.31 -3.40 34.38
CA GLU A 457 -6.23 -4.75 34.93
C GLU A 457 -6.57 -4.72 36.43
N GLU A 458 -6.28 -3.62 37.11
CA GLU A 458 -6.80 -3.21 38.41
C GLU A 458 -8.28 -2.82 38.31
N GLU A 459 -8.73 -2.03 37.34
CA GLU A 459 -10.19 -1.85 37.07
C GLU A 459 -10.88 -3.20 36.77
N ARG A 460 -10.18 -4.12 36.07
CA ARG A 460 -10.68 -5.47 35.75
C ARG A 460 -10.75 -6.39 36.97
N LYS A 461 -9.79 -6.24 37.88
CA LYS A 461 -9.74 -6.97 39.15
C LYS A 461 -10.68 -6.35 40.18
N GLU A 462 -10.93 -5.05 40.15
CA GLU A 462 -11.93 -4.39 41.00
C GLU A 462 -13.35 -4.77 40.58
N GLU A 463 -13.64 -4.88 39.27
CA GLU A 463 -14.92 -5.41 38.79
C GLU A 463 -15.12 -6.91 39.08
N GLN A 464 -14.05 -7.72 39.16
CA GLN A 464 -14.13 -9.14 39.50
C GLN A 464 -14.01 -9.45 41.01
N ASN A 465 -13.36 -8.60 41.79
CA ASN A 465 -13.17 -8.78 43.24
C ASN A 465 -14.32 -8.19 44.06
N HIS A 466 -15.30 -7.53 43.44
CA HIS A 466 -16.46 -7.00 44.18
C HIS A 466 -17.44 -8.09 44.68
N GLU A 467 -17.19 -9.38 44.36
CA GLU A 467 -17.94 -10.52 44.89
C GLU A 467 -17.15 -11.40 45.88
N ALA A 468 -15.88 -11.08 46.21
CA ALA A 468 -15.10 -11.95 47.08
C ALA A 468 -14.03 -11.22 47.89
N TYR A 469 -14.43 -10.36 48.83
CA TYR A 469 -13.54 -10.00 49.95
C TYR A 469 -14.29 -9.52 51.20
N GLU A 470 -14.86 -10.46 51.95
CA GLU A 470 -14.83 -10.37 53.39
C GLU A 470 -13.75 -11.34 53.90
N GLN A 471 -13.02 -10.91 54.93
CA GLN A 471 -12.11 -11.73 55.73
C GLN A 471 -10.66 -11.86 55.22
N ARG A 472 -9.78 -10.97 55.70
CA ARG A 472 -8.81 -11.30 56.77
C ARG A 472 -7.83 -10.14 56.98
N ARG A 473 -7.94 -9.45 58.13
CA ARG A 473 -6.83 -8.67 58.72
C ARG A 473 -5.92 -9.65 59.44
N VAL A 474 -4.59 -9.45 59.37
CA VAL A 474 -3.64 -9.45 60.50
C VAL A 474 -2.21 -9.20 59.99
N SER A 475 -1.47 -8.40 60.78
CA SER A 475 -0.03 -8.09 60.78
C SER A 475 0.49 -7.06 59.77
N MET A 476 0.52 -5.80 60.23
CA MET A 476 0.83 -4.58 59.46
C MET A 476 2.20 -3.96 59.81
N LEU A 477 3.22 -4.73 60.20
CA LEU A 477 4.53 -4.14 60.52
C LEU A 477 5.76 -4.75 59.81
N GLU A 478 5.72 -6.01 59.39
CA GLU A 478 6.76 -6.57 58.50
C GLU A 478 6.44 -6.38 57.00
N LEU A 479 5.15 -6.25 56.68
CA LEU A 479 4.67 -5.99 55.33
C LEU A 479 5.09 -4.60 54.82
N GLY A 480 5.19 -3.60 55.71
CA GLY A 480 5.52 -2.23 55.33
C GLY A 480 6.94 -2.05 54.77
N GLN A 481 7.93 -2.79 55.28
CA GLN A 481 9.31 -2.71 54.79
C GLN A 481 9.52 -3.53 53.51
N GLY A 482 8.87 -4.69 53.39
CA GLY A 482 8.81 -5.48 52.16
C GLY A 482 8.09 -4.72 51.03
N ILE A 483 6.92 -4.14 51.31
CA ILE A 483 6.18 -3.29 50.37
C ILE A 483 7.01 -2.08 49.95
N ARG A 484 7.77 -1.45 50.86
CA ARG A 484 8.58 -0.26 50.50
C ARG A 484 9.77 -0.58 49.60
N ARG A 485 10.42 -1.75 49.76
CA ARG A 485 11.48 -2.21 48.82
C ARG A 485 10.88 -2.70 47.50
N VAL A 486 9.75 -3.41 47.54
CA VAL A 486 9.03 -3.85 46.35
C VAL A 486 8.48 -2.65 45.59
N SER A 487 7.95 -1.63 46.27
CA SER A 487 7.44 -0.41 45.64
C SER A 487 8.55 0.46 45.06
N LEU A 488 9.72 0.54 45.70
CA LEU A 488 10.85 1.32 45.17
C LEU A 488 11.51 0.63 43.97
N SER A 489 11.65 -0.70 43.99
CA SER A 489 12.07 -1.48 42.83
C SER A 489 11.01 -1.47 41.71
N TYR A 490 9.72 -1.46 42.06
CA TYR A 490 8.61 -1.31 41.13
C TYR A 490 8.60 0.08 40.48
N ILE A 491 8.76 1.17 41.25
CA ILE A 491 8.85 2.55 40.73
C ILE A 491 10.09 2.71 39.83
N HIS A 492 11.23 2.13 40.22
CA HIS A 492 12.44 2.18 39.40
C HIS A 492 12.28 1.38 38.09
N SER A 493 11.65 0.20 38.15
CA SER A 493 11.34 -0.60 36.96
C SER A 493 10.30 0.08 36.06
N TYR A 494 9.27 0.69 36.65
CA TYR A 494 8.22 1.44 35.97
C TYR A 494 8.75 2.73 35.31
N SER A 495 9.62 3.46 35.99
CA SER A 495 10.32 4.64 35.45
C SER A 495 11.28 4.27 34.30
N LYS A 496 11.98 3.14 34.40
CA LYS A 496 12.85 2.65 33.33
C LYS A 496 12.05 2.15 32.12
N LEU A 497 10.89 1.55 32.37
CA LEU A 497 9.94 1.14 31.33
C LEU A 497 9.28 2.36 30.66
N SER A 498 9.00 3.43 31.41
CA SER A 498 8.41 4.66 30.86
C SER A 498 9.39 5.45 29.99
N TRP A 499 10.69 5.49 30.32
CA TRP A 499 11.69 6.15 29.46
C TRP A 499 11.87 5.42 28.12
N LYS A 500 11.95 4.08 28.12
CA LYS A 500 12.03 3.28 26.88
C LYS A 500 10.82 3.51 25.98
N ARG A 501 9.62 3.52 26.56
CA ARG A 501 8.37 3.80 25.81
C ARG A 501 8.34 5.20 25.25
N ARG A 502 8.75 6.21 26.03
CA ARG A 502 8.87 7.58 25.56
C ARG A 502 9.85 7.68 24.40
N ALA A 503 11.03 7.07 24.52
CA ALA A 503 12.01 7.03 23.44
C ALA A 503 11.46 6.37 22.16
N LEU A 504 10.74 5.25 22.29
CA LEU A 504 10.10 4.60 21.13
C LEU A 504 9.03 5.45 20.48
N ARG A 505 8.23 6.19 21.26
CA ARG A 505 7.26 7.14 20.71
C ARG A 505 7.93 8.28 19.96
N GLU A 506 8.99 8.86 20.52
CA GLU A 506 9.78 9.92 19.87
C GLU A 506 10.39 9.42 18.55
N ILE A 507 11.03 8.25 18.56
CA ILE A 507 11.63 7.61 17.38
C ILE A 507 10.56 7.31 16.32
N SER A 508 9.45 6.68 16.73
CA SER A 508 8.39 6.28 15.80
C SER A 508 7.76 7.50 15.14
N PHE A 509 7.49 8.57 15.90
CA PHE A 509 6.88 9.78 15.34
C PHE A 509 7.84 10.54 14.41
N PHE A 510 9.13 10.63 14.77
CA PHE A 510 10.16 11.15 13.88
C PHE A 510 10.20 10.39 12.55
N LEU A 511 10.24 9.04 12.60
CA LEU A 511 10.24 8.19 11.43
C LEU A 511 8.95 8.31 10.61
N VAL A 512 7.78 8.48 11.25
CA VAL A 512 6.52 8.75 10.54
C VAL A 512 6.64 10.01 9.69
N LEU A 513 7.06 11.13 10.28
CA LEU A 513 7.18 12.40 9.55
C LEU A 513 8.22 12.32 8.41
N CYS A 514 9.35 11.65 8.66
CA CYS A 514 10.35 11.41 7.63
C CYS A 514 9.81 10.55 6.47
N ASN A 515 9.07 9.47 6.78
CA ASN A 515 8.46 8.66 5.73
C ASN A 515 7.35 9.41 4.98
N VAL A 516 6.63 10.34 5.61
CA VAL A 516 5.65 11.19 4.92
C VAL A 516 6.32 12.10 3.89
N ILE A 517 7.41 12.79 4.23
CA ILE A 517 8.12 13.62 3.24
C ILE A 517 8.78 12.78 2.13
N LEU A 518 9.36 11.63 2.49
CA LEU A 518 9.92 10.68 1.53
C LEU A 518 8.86 9.91 0.73
N TRP A 519 7.59 9.99 1.10
CA TRP A 519 6.45 9.51 0.32
C TRP A 519 6.05 10.55 -0.72
N VAL A 520 5.95 11.82 -0.34
CA VAL A 520 5.54 12.92 -1.25
C VAL A 520 6.57 13.15 -2.37
N MET A 521 7.86 13.23 -2.05
CA MET A 521 8.92 13.58 -3.01
C MET A 521 8.96 12.69 -4.28
N PRO A 522 8.98 11.35 -4.17
CA PRO A 522 9.03 10.46 -5.34
C PRO A 522 7.65 10.19 -5.97
N THR A 523 6.57 10.83 -5.51
CA THR A 523 5.23 10.60 -6.10
C THR A 523 5.02 11.39 -7.39
N PHE A 524 5.72 12.52 -7.56
CA PHE A 524 5.59 13.39 -8.73
C PHE A 524 6.65 13.08 -9.77
N GLY A 525 6.27 13.06 -11.05
CA GLY A 525 7.14 12.76 -12.18
C GLY A 525 8.30 13.75 -12.38
N ALA A 526 9.08 13.52 -13.44
CA ALA A 526 10.38 14.15 -13.68
C ALA A 526 11.35 13.89 -12.51
N HIS A 527 11.61 12.63 -12.19
CA HIS A 527 12.42 12.25 -11.03
C HIS A 527 13.92 12.56 -11.21
N PRO A 528 14.64 13.01 -10.16
CA PRO A 528 16.07 13.31 -10.26
C PRO A 528 16.93 12.14 -10.75
N VAL A 529 16.56 10.92 -10.33
CA VAL A 529 17.19 9.64 -10.70
C VAL A 529 17.03 9.33 -12.20
N PHE A 530 16.02 9.91 -12.85
CA PHE A 530 15.85 9.84 -14.28
C PHE A 530 16.48 11.05 -14.97
N GLU A 531 16.28 12.26 -14.45
CA GLU A 531 16.71 13.52 -15.08
C GLU A 531 18.22 13.77 -15.04
N ASN A 532 18.96 13.17 -14.10
CA ASN A 532 20.42 13.30 -14.01
C ASN A 532 21.17 12.82 -15.28
N GLY A 533 20.55 11.96 -16.11
CA GLY A 533 21.10 11.44 -17.36
C GLY A 533 22.14 10.32 -17.22
N LEU A 534 22.69 10.08 -16.03
CA LEU A 534 23.81 9.15 -15.85
C LEU A 534 23.39 7.72 -16.15
N GLU A 535 22.41 7.19 -15.44
CA GLU A 535 21.92 5.83 -15.64
C GLU A 535 21.22 5.67 -17.00
N LYS A 536 20.59 6.73 -17.51
CA LYS A 536 20.03 6.77 -18.87
C LYS A 536 21.10 6.54 -19.94
N SER A 537 22.28 7.14 -19.77
CA SER A 537 23.41 6.97 -20.71
C SER A 537 24.06 5.60 -20.61
N PHE A 538 24.04 4.98 -19.43
CA PHE A 538 24.67 3.68 -19.17
C PHE A 538 23.79 2.50 -19.61
N TYR A 539 22.51 2.48 -19.20
CA TYR A 539 21.58 1.38 -19.50
C TYR A 539 20.73 1.61 -20.76
N GLY A 540 20.69 2.84 -21.28
CA GLY A 540 19.75 3.25 -22.32
C GLY A 540 18.41 3.75 -21.74
N TYR A 541 17.73 4.61 -22.50
CA TYR A 541 16.49 5.25 -22.07
C TYR A 541 15.41 4.24 -21.69
N SER A 542 15.09 3.29 -22.58
CA SER A 542 13.98 2.34 -22.39
C SER A 542 14.21 1.42 -21.19
N THR A 543 15.41 0.86 -21.05
CA THR A 543 15.73 -0.03 -19.92
C THR A 543 15.69 0.71 -18.59
N TRP A 544 16.28 1.92 -18.53
CA TRP A 544 16.23 2.71 -17.31
C TRP A 544 14.82 3.20 -16.98
N PHE A 545 14.04 3.58 -18.00
CA PHE A 545 12.63 3.93 -17.84
C PHE A 545 11.84 2.80 -17.18
N VAL A 546 12.00 1.56 -17.64
CA VAL A 546 11.35 0.39 -17.04
C VAL A 546 11.79 0.18 -15.59
N ILE A 547 13.10 0.25 -15.31
CA ILE A 547 13.63 0.05 -13.95
C ILE A 547 13.08 1.11 -12.98
N VAL A 548 13.07 2.38 -13.41
CA VAL A 548 12.59 3.51 -12.60
C VAL A 548 11.08 3.43 -12.38
N ASN A 549 10.29 3.19 -13.43
CA ASN A 549 8.83 3.08 -13.32
C ASN A 549 8.38 1.80 -12.61
N PHE A 550 9.22 0.76 -12.54
CA PHE A 550 8.97 -0.40 -11.69
C PHE A 550 9.29 -0.09 -10.21
N GLY A 551 10.46 0.46 -9.93
CA GLY A 551 10.96 0.59 -8.57
C GLY A 551 10.44 1.80 -7.79
N LEU A 552 10.18 2.94 -8.44
CA LEU A 552 9.70 4.15 -7.75
C LEU A 552 8.29 3.95 -7.19
N PRO A 553 7.31 3.41 -7.94
CA PRO A 553 5.99 3.12 -7.40
C PRO A 553 6.06 2.18 -6.18
N LEU A 554 6.79 1.06 -6.30
CA LEU A 554 7.02 0.17 -5.15
C LEU A 554 7.64 0.90 -3.96
N GLY A 555 8.51 1.88 -4.20
CA GLY A 555 9.05 2.76 -3.18
C GLY A 555 8.02 3.70 -2.54
N VAL A 556 7.14 4.31 -3.31
CA VAL A 556 6.05 5.16 -2.82
C VAL A 556 5.08 4.32 -1.97
N PHE A 557 4.69 3.15 -2.48
CA PHE A 557 3.88 2.17 -1.75
C PHE A 557 4.56 1.71 -0.45
N TYR A 558 5.87 1.45 -0.48
CA TYR A 558 6.66 1.10 0.70
C TYR A 558 6.58 2.19 1.78
N ARG A 559 6.74 3.46 1.41
CA ARG A 559 6.69 4.59 2.36
C ARG A 559 5.29 4.74 2.96
N MET A 560 4.25 4.67 2.13
CA MET A 560 2.86 4.69 2.60
C MET A 560 2.57 3.57 3.60
N HIS A 561 2.97 2.33 3.27
CA HIS A 561 2.76 1.17 4.13
C HIS A 561 3.58 1.27 5.43
N SER A 562 4.81 1.78 5.33
CA SER A 562 5.68 2.02 6.50
C SER A 562 5.09 3.05 7.46
N VAL A 563 4.46 4.12 6.96
CA VAL A 563 3.76 5.11 7.82
C VAL A 563 2.66 4.42 8.63
N GLY A 564 1.87 3.54 8.01
CA GLY A 564 0.86 2.75 8.72
C GLY A 564 1.45 1.88 9.83
N GLY A 565 2.51 1.13 9.53
CA GLY A 565 3.20 0.29 10.50
C GLY A 565 3.83 1.10 11.65
N LEU A 566 4.48 2.22 11.35
CA LEU A 566 5.10 3.08 12.36
C LEU A 566 4.07 3.77 13.26
N LEU A 567 2.89 4.12 12.74
CA LEU A 567 1.80 4.66 13.56
C LEU A 567 1.23 3.60 14.51
N GLU A 568 1.15 2.34 14.08
CA GLU A 568 0.77 1.22 14.96
C GLU A 568 1.83 1.00 16.05
N VAL A 569 3.12 1.06 15.69
CA VAL A 569 4.23 1.02 16.66
C VAL A 569 4.16 2.20 17.65
N TYR A 570 3.91 3.43 17.18
CA TYR A 570 3.77 4.62 18.03
C TYR A 570 2.64 4.46 19.06
N VAL A 571 1.50 3.92 18.62
CA VAL A 571 0.33 3.69 19.46
C VAL A 571 0.55 2.60 20.50
N THR A 572 1.39 1.60 20.18
CA THR A 572 1.64 0.42 21.03
C THR A 572 2.86 0.56 21.95
N ALA A 573 3.73 1.53 21.69
CA ALA A 573 4.78 2.00 22.59
C ALA A 573 4.18 2.67 23.84
#